data_AF-A0AAD8AGL1-F1
#
_entry.id   AF-A0AAD8AGL1-F1
#
_cell.length_a   1.000
_cell.length_b   1.000
_cell.length_c   1.000
_cell.angle_alpha   90.00
_cell.angle_beta   90.00
_cell.angle_gamma   90.00
#
_symmetry.space_group_name_H-M   'P 1'
#
loop_
_entity.id
_entity.type
_entity.pdbx_description
1 polymer ?
#
loop_
_entity_poly.entity_id
_entity_poly.type
_entity_poly.pdbx_seq_one_letter_code
_entity_poly.pdbx_strand_id
1 'polypeptide(L)'
;KDIIMQRIYTRLISPHKDNLPATELAGLLRVCDNKHFAYMCGLITLNKVKHFLKCDVAAINKAFIPVTLAMIINKKSHYKKAFSY
;
A
#
# COMPACT_ATOMS: atom_id res chain seq x y z
N LYS A 1 15.12 -18.19 -3.30
CA LYS A 1 15.29 -16.74 -2.98
C LYS A 1 15.78 -16.06 -4.25
N ASP A 2 15.09 -15.03 -4.71
CA ASP A 2 15.47 -14.29 -5.91
C ASP A 2 16.64 -13.34 -5.61
N ILE A 3 17.78 -13.57 -6.26
CA ILE A 3 19.04 -12.82 -6.03
C ILE A 3 18.91 -11.38 -6.50
N ILE A 4 18.11 -11.12 -7.54
CA ILE A 4 17.90 -9.79 -8.10
C ILE A 4 17.07 -8.96 -7.13
N MET A 5 15.96 -9.50 -6.64
CA MET A 5 15.12 -8.81 -5.65
C MET A 5 15.87 -8.54 -4.35
N GLN A 6 16.72 -9.48 -3.91
CA GLN A 6 17.55 -9.26 -2.73
C GLN A 6 18.53 -8.08 -2.93
N ARG A 7 19.15 -7.97 -4.10
CA ARG A 7 20.06 -6.87 -4.43
C ARG A 7 19.34 -5.52 -4.56
N ILE A 8 18.13 -5.52 -5.11
CA ILE A 8 17.26 -4.32 -5.18
C ILE A 8 16.92 -3.86 -3.76
N TYR A 9 16.46 -4.77 -2.91
CA TYR A 9 16.09 -4.47 -1.54
C TYR A 9 17.28 -3.89 -0.74
N THR A 10 18.46 -4.52 -0.80
CA THR A 10 19.61 -4.07 -0.01
C THR A 10 20.13 -2.71 -0.45
N ARG A 11 20.00 -2.35 -1.73
CA ARG A 11 20.48 -1.07 -2.26
C ARG A 11 19.46 0.06 -2.17
N LEU A 12 18.18 -0.22 -2.45
CA LEU A 12 17.17 0.83 -2.63
C LEU A 12 16.19 0.95 -1.47
N ILE A 13 16.01 -0.08 -0.64
CA ILE A 13 14.99 -0.10 0.42
C ILE A 13 15.65 -0.12 1.80
N SER A 14 16.55 -1.08 2.05
CA SER A 14 17.18 -1.28 3.36
C SER A 14 17.84 -0.02 3.95
N PRO A 15 18.52 0.84 3.17
CA PRO A 15 19.15 2.05 3.70
C PRO A 15 18.16 3.11 4.21
N HIS A 16 16.90 3.04 3.77
CA HIS A 16 15.87 4.02 4.10
C HIS A 16 14.77 3.43 5.00
N LYS A 17 14.99 2.23 5.54
CA LYS A 17 13.99 1.48 6.30
C LYS A 17 13.45 2.28 7.50
N ASP A 18 14.31 3.00 8.20
CA ASP A 18 13.93 3.80 9.37
C ASP A 18 13.26 5.13 9.01
N ASN A 19 13.29 5.52 7.73
CA ASN A 19 12.63 6.72 7.21
C ASN A 19 11.32 6.37 6.45
N LEU A 20 10.81 5.16 6.59
CA LEU A 20 9.53 4.79 5.99
C LEU A 20 8.37 5.43 6.77
N PRO A 21 7.33 5.94 6.06
CA PRO A 21 6.17 6.51 6.73
C PRO A 21 5.43 5.41 7.52
N ALA A 22 5.09 5.72 8.77
CA ALA A 22 4.41 4.78 9.67
C ALA A 22 2.93 4.53 9.31
N THR A 23 2.31 5.43 8.56
CA THR A 23 0.90 5.35 8.16
C THR A 23 0.73 5.70 6.69
N GLU A 24 -0.35 5.21 6.08
CA GLU A 24 -0.66 5.51 4.67
C GLU A 24 -0.89 7.01 4.44
N LEU A 25 -1.54 7.71 5.38
CA LEU A 25 -1.74 9.16 5.30
C LEU A 25 -0.39 9.90 5.34
N ALA A 26 0.52 9.52 6.24
CA ALA A 26 1.85 10.14 6.30
C ALA A 26 2.65 9.90 5.02
N GLY A 27 2.52 8.71 4.42
CA GLY A 27 3.14 8.39 3.13
C GLY A 27 2.60 9.26 2.00
N LEU A 28 1.28 9.42 1.92
CA LEU A 28 0.62 10.23 0.90
C LEU A 28 0.86 11.74 1.08
N LEU A 29 0.90 12.24 2.31
CA LEU A 29 1.28 13.64 2.58
C LEU A 29 2.73 13.90 2.15
N ARG A 30 3.65 12.96 2.41
CA ARG A 30 5.05 13.08 1.98
C ARG A 30 5.21 13.08 0.45
N VAL A 31 4.32 12.42 -0.31
CA VAL A 31 4.30 12.54 -1.78
C VAL A 31 4.01 13.97 -2.22
N CYS A 32 3.14 14.69 -1.50
CA CYS A 32 2.89 16.10 -1.79
C CYS A 32 4.08 17.01 -1.47
N ASP A 33 4.82 16.69 -0.39
CA ASP A 33 5.94 17.53 0.08
C ASP A 33 7.25 17.26 -0.68
N ASN A 34 7.44 16.06 -1.26
CA ASN A 34 8.68 15.66 -1.92
C ASN A 34 8.44 15.16 -3.35
N LYS A 35 8.88 15.95 -4.34
CA LYS A 35 8.78 15.63 -5.78
C LYS A 35 9.59 14.40 -6.21
N HIS A 36 10.55 13.93 -5.41
CA HIS A 36 11.37 12.75 -5.66
C HIS A 36 10.96 11.56 -4.77
N PHE A 37 9.70 11.50 -4.38
CA PHE A 37 9.15 10.43 -3.56
C PHE A 37 7.93 9.79 -4.23
N ALA A 38 7.92 8.47 -4.28
CA ALA A 38 6.77 7.68 -4.71
C ALA A 38 6.31 6.80 -3.54
N TYR A 39 5.00 6.60 -3.42
CA TYR A 39 4.41 5.82 -2.35
C TYR A 39 3.45 4.77 -2.91
N MET A 40 3.61 3.52 -2.47
CA MET A 40 2.74 2.41 -2.82
C MET A 40 1.66 2.25 -1.75
N CYS A 41 0.40 2.34 -2.13
CA CYS A 41 -0.75 2.16 -1.24
C CYS A 41 -1.93 1.52 -1.98
N GLY A 42 -2.96 1.13 -1.22
CA GLY A 42 -4.21 0.65 -1.81
C GLY A 42 -5.05 1.79 -2.38
N LEU A 43 -5.68 1.57 -3.54
CA LEU A 43 -6.59 2.55 -4.17
C LEU A 43 -7.75 2.95 -3.25
N ILE A 44 -8.26 2.00 -2.45
CA ILE A 44 -9.34 2.25 -1.48
C ILE A 44 -8.89 3.25 -0.42
N THR A 45 -7.66 3.13 0.09
CA THR A 45 -7.11 4.08 1.06
C THR A 45 -6.93 5.45 0.43
N LEU A 46 -6.31 5.52 -0.76
CA LEU A 46 -6.10 6.80 -1.46
C LEU A 46 -7.42 7.56 -1.61
N ASN A 47 -8.49 6.89 -2.05
CA ASN A 47 -9.80 7.50 -2.20
C ASN A 47 -10.38 8.00 -0.87
N LYS A 48 -10.18 7.26 0.23
CA LYS A 48 -10.64 7.68 1.56
C LYS A 48 -9.93 8.94 2.05
N VAL A 49 -8.64 9.09 1.79
CA VAL A 49 -7.83 10.20 2.33
C VAL A 49 -7.61 11.35 1.36
N LYS A 50 -8.10 11.26 0.12
CA LYS A 50 -7.89 12.24 -0.94
C LYS A 50 -8.18 13.68 -0.52
N HIS A 51 -9.23 13.88 0.28
CA HIS A 51 -9.65 15.20 0.77
C HIS A 51 -8.70 15.82 1.80
N PHE A 52 -7.82 15.04 2.43
CA PHE A 52 -6.79 15.54 3.34
C PHE A 52 -5.49 15.94 2.62
N LEU A 53 -5.35 15.61 1.33
CA LEU A 53 -4.13 15.88 0.57
C LEU A 53 -4.16 17.31 0.03
N LYS A 54 -3.00 17.98 0.09
CA LYS A 54 -2.81 19.34 -0.44
C LYS A 54 -2.46 19.37 -1.92
N CYS A 55 -2.30 18.21 -2.54
CA CYS A 55 -1.88 18.04 -3.92
C CYS A 55 -2.74 16.98 -4.63
N ASP A 56 -2.70 16.97 -5.96
CA ASP A 56 -3.28 15.88 -6.75
C ASP A 56 -2.23 14.78 -6.97
N VAL A 57 -2.61 13.55 -6.62
CA VAL A 57 -1.71 12.39 -6.69
C VAL A 57 -2.04 11.60 -7.95
N ALA A 58 -1.07 11.49 -8.85
CA ALA A 58 -1.18 10.69 -10.05
C ALA A 58 -0.72 9.25 -9.81
N ALA A 59 -1.52 8.27 -10.26
CA ALA A 59 -1.11 6.87 -10.25
C ALA A 59 -0.12 6.57 -11.37
N ILE A 60 0.90 5.77 -11.09
CA ILE A 60 1.85 5.30 -12.11
C ILE A 60 1.23 4.12 -12.86
N ASN A 61 0.99 4.31 -14.15
CA ASN A 61 0.41 3.27 -15.01
C ASN A 61 1.27 1.99 -15.02
N LYS A 62 0.60 0.83 -14.97
CA LYS A 62 1.22 -0.52 -14.99
C LYS A 62 2.14 -0.86 -13.81
N ALA A 63 2.25 0.01 -12.81
CA ALA A 63 3.02 -0.23 -11.59
C ALA A 63 2.09 -0.58 -10.42
N PHE A 64 1.36 -1.70 -10.52
CA PHE A 64 0.46 -2.16 -9.46
C PHE A 64 0.56 -3.68 -9.28
N ILE A 65 0.18 -4.13 -8.08
CA ILE A 65 0.03 -5.54 -7.75
C ILE A 65 -1.47 -5.79 -7.55
N PRO A 66 -2.11 -6.69 -8.33
CA PRO A 66 -3.51 -7.00 -8.13
C PRO A 66 -3.69 -7.69 -6.78
N VAL A 67 -4.67 -7.23 -6.00
CA VAL A 67 -5.00 -7.78 -4.69
C VAL A 67 -6.50 -8.01 -4.59
N THR A 68 -6.87 -9.08 -3.88
CA THR A 68 -8.28 -9.44 -3.63
C THR A 68 -8.65 -9.08 -2.21
N LEU A 69 -9.73 -8.32 -2.04
CA LEU A 69 -10.33 -8.09 -0.74
C LEU A 69 -11.17 -9.31 -0.34
N ALA A 70 -10.91 -9.85 0.85
CA ALA A 70 -11.65 -11.00 1.37
C ALA A 70 -12.16 -10.71 2.79
N MET A 71 -13.24 -11.38 3.17
CA MET A 71 -13.76 -11.39 4.52
C MET A 71 -13.23 -12.63 5.27
N ILE A 72 -12.66 -12.42 6.45
CA ILE A 72 -12.23 -13.52 7.32
C ILE A 72 -13.31 -13.73 8.39
N ILE A 73 -13.84 -14.94 8.45
CA ILE A 73 -14.76 -15.38 9.51
C ILE A 73 -14.12 -16.51 10.31
N ASN A 74 -14.49 -16.62 11.60
CA ASN A 74 -14.06 -17.76 12.41
C ASN A 74 -14.54 -19.08 11.77
N LYS A 75 -13.67 -20.10 11.70
CA LYS A 75 -13.98 -21.43 11.17
C LYS A 75 -15.23 -22.06 11.79
N LYS A 76 -15.52 -21.75 13.06
CA LYS A 76 -16.71 -22.22 13.81
C LYS A 76 -17.84 -21.19 13.88
N SER A 77 -17.81 -20.14 13.07
CA SER A 77 -18.88 -19.12 13.04
C SER A 77 -20.20 -19.72 12.57
N HIS A 78 -21.29 -19.41 13.26
CA HIS A 78 -22.65 -19.75 12.81
C HIS A 78 -23.01 -19.12 11.45
N TYR A 79 -22.33 -18.02 11.08
CA TYR A 79 -22.50 -17.37 9.78
C TYR A 79 -21.77 -18.08 8.63
N LYS A 80 -20.99 -19.14 8.88
CA LYS A 80 -20.26 -19.84 7.82
C LYS A 80 -21.17 -20.26 6.67
N LYS A 81 -22.36 -20.79 6.98
CA LYS A 81 -23.35 -21.22 5.98
C LYS A 81 -23.86 -20.10 5.07
N ALA A 82 -23.87 -18.85 5.55
CA ALA A 82 -24.33 -17.71 4.76
C ALA A 82 -23.29 -17.26 3.72
N PHE A 83 -22.02 -17.59 3.93
CA PHE A 83 -20.90 -17.16 3.10
C PHE A 83 -20.15 -18.33 2.42
N SER A 84 -20.53 -19.57 2.68
CA SER A 84 -20.07 -20.75 1.95
C SER A 84 -21.06 -21.06 0.83
N TYR A 85 -20.66 -20.78 -0.41
CA TYR A 85 -21.37 -21.23 -1.62
C TYR A 85 -21.06 -22.71 -1.89
#